data_AF-A0A4R2NZE7-F1
#
_entry.id   AF-A0A4R2NZE7-F1
#
_cell.length_a   1.000
_cell.length_b   1.000
_cell.length_c   1.000
_cell.angle_alpha   90.00
_cell.angle_beta   90.00
_cell.angle_gamma   90.00
#
_symmetry.space_group_name_H-M   'P 1'
#
loop_
_entity.id
_entity.type
_entity.pdbx_description
1 polymer ?
#
loop_
_entity_poly.entity_id
_entity_poly.type
_entity_poly.pdbx_seq_one_letter_code
_entity_poly.pdbx_strand_id
1 'polypeptide(L)' 'MTLERLQKVHQIMIRIVSERSDGVAYVPIVLRIEEEIRKRETSQSEYERILEMARKAA' A
#
# COMPACT_ATOMS: atom_id res chain seq x y z
N MET A 1 10.54 -3.31 -3.74
CA MET A 1 9.72 -2.14 -4.15
C MET A 1 9.42 -1.32 -2.90
N THR A 2 9.51 0.01 -2.94
CA THR A 2 9.22 0.90 -1.80
C THR A 2 7.71 1.16 -1.66
N LEU A 3 7.24 1.60 -0.49
CA LEU A 3 5.82 1.94 -0.26
C LEU A 3 5.33 3.01 -1.24
N GLU A 4 6.12 4.07 -1.44
CA GLU A 4 5.82 5.13 -2.43
C GLU A 4 5.67 4.58 -3.86
N ARG A 5 6.54 3.65 -4.27
CA ARG A 5 6.41 3.01 -5.59
C ARG A 5 5.14 2.19 -5.69
N LEU A 6 4.73 1.51 -4.61
CA LEU A 6 3.48 0.76 -4.55
C LEU A 6 2.25 1.68 -4.65
N GLN A 7 2.25 2.80 -3.91
CA GLN A 7 1.19 3.82 -3.97
C GLN A 7 1.09 4.46 -5.35
N LYS A 8 2.22 4.75 -6.01
CA LYS A 8 2.24 5.26 -7.39
C LYS A 8 1.65 4.25 -8.38
N VAL A 9 1.98 2.97 -8.25
CA VAL A 9 1.40 1.91 -9.10
C VAL A 9 -0.10 1.79 -8.84
N HIS A 10 -0.55 1.85 -7.59
CA HIS A 10 -1.97 1.84 -7.23
C HIS A 10 -2.75 2.97 -7.93
N GLN A 11 -2.25 4.21 -7.88
CA GLN A 11 -2.87 5.35 -8.55
C GLN A 11 -2.98 5.17 -10.07
N ILE A 12 -1.92 4.66 -10.70
CA ILE A 12 -1.92 4.38 -12.14
C ILE A 12 -2.96 3.30 -12.47
N MET A 13 -3.03 2.24 -11.68
CA MET A 13 -3.97 1.14 -11.92
C MET A 13 -5.43 1.57 -11.73
N ILE A 14 -5.74 2.40 -10.73
CA ILE A 14 -7.08 2.98 -10.58
C ILE A 14 -7.48 3.76 -11.83
N ARG A 15 -6.55 4.58 -12.36
CA ARG A 15 -6.79 5.34 -13.59
C ARG A 15 -7.09 4.41 -14.76
N ILE A 16 -6.29 3.36 -14.95
CA ILE A 16 -6.49 2.35 -15.99
C ILE A 16 -7.86 1.67 -15.86
N VAL A 17 -8.27 1.30 -14.64
CA VAL A 17 -9.58 0.68 -14.37
C VAL A 17 -10.72 1.65 -14.73
N SER A 18 -10.56 2.94 -14.46
CA SER A 18 -11.61 3.94 -14.74
C SER A 18 -11.72 4.36 -16.20
N GLU A 19 -10.61 4.39 -16.94
CA GLU A 19 -10.57 4.95 -18.29
C GLU A 19 -10.81 3.89 -19.39
N ARG A 20 -10.63 2.60 -19.07
CA ARG A 20 -10.75 1.52 -20.06
C ARG A 20 -12.10 0.81 -19.96
N SER A 21 -12.66 0.45 -21.13
CA SER A 21 -13.90 -0.33 -21.22
C SER A 21 -13.75 -1.76 -20.65
N ASP A 22 -12.53 -2.32 -20.64
CA ASP A 22 -12.18 -3.60 -20.03
C ASP A 22 -11.58 -3.45 -18.61
N GLY A 23 -11.69 -2.25 -18.02
CA GLY A 23 -11.07 -1.88 -16.74
C GLY A 23 -11.38 -2.84 -15.58
N VAL A 24 -12.59 -3.42 -15.57
CA VAL A 24 -13.03 -4.39 -14.54
C VAL A 24 -12.10 -5.60 -14.43
N ALA A 25 -11.47 -6.03 -15.53
CA ALA A 25 -10.55 -7.15 -15.52
C ALA A 25 -9.28 -6.91 -14.67
N TYR A 26 -8.94 -5.64 -14.41
CA TYR A 26 -7.77 -5.26 -13.64
C TYR A 26 -8.06 -5.01 -12.14
N VAL A 27 -9.33 -5.01 -11.73
CA VAL A 27 -9.73 -4.80 -10.32
C VAL A 27 -9.03 -5.77 -9.34
N PRO A 28 -8.87 -7.08 -9.64
CA PRO A 28 -8.14 -7.98 -8.74
C PRO A 28 -6.69 -7.55 -8.48
N ILE A 29 -6.04 -6.93 -9.48
CA ILE A 29 -4.67 -6.42 -9.35
C ILE A 29 -4.65 -5.21 -8.42
N VAL A 30 -5.60 -4.29 -8.56
CA VAL A 30 -5.75 -3.12 -7.66
C VAL A 30 -5.92 -3.57 -6.21
N LEU A 31 -6.82 -4.53 -5.97
CA LEU A 31 -7.07 -5.06 -4.62
C LEU A 31 -5.82 -5.70 -4.00
N ARG A 32 -5.04 -6.44 -4.80
CA ARG A 32 -3.78 -7.03 -4.33
C ARG A 32 -2.74 -5.97 -3.98
N ILE A 33 -2.65 -4.89 -4.75
CA ILE A 33 -1.76 -3.76 -4.47
C ILE A 33 -2.20 -3.06 -3.17
N GLU A 34 -3.50 -2.82 -2.99
CA GLU A 34 -4.07 -2.18 -1.79
C GLU A 34 -3.78 -3.00 -0.52
N GLU A 35 -3.92 -4.33 -0.60
CA GLU A 35 -3.57 -5.24 0.50
C GLU A 35 -2.07 -5.15 0.87
N GLU A 36 -1.19 -5.09 -0.13
CA GLU A 36 0.25 -4.98 0.07
C GLU A 36 0.67 -3.61 0.64
N ILE A 37 -0.02 -2.52 0.27
CA ILE A 37 0.15 -1.20 0.91
C ILE A 37 -0.21 -1.30 2.39
N ARG A 38 -1.40 -1.81 2.73
CA ARG A 38 -1.86 -1.94 4.12
C ARG A 38 -0.90 -2.76 4.99
N LYS A 39 -0.41 -3.89 4.47
CA LYS A 39 0.57 -4.74 5.18
C LYS A 39 1.82 -3.94 5.55
N ARG A 40 2.35 -3.15 4.61
CA ARG A 40 3.58 -2.38 4.81
C ARG A 40 3.39 -1.17 5.72
N GLU A 41 2.26 -0.47 5.60
CA GLU A 41 1.91 0.63 6.51
C GLU A 41 1.76 0.13 7.94
N THR A 42 1.10 -1.01 8.13
CA THR A 42 0.95 -1.64 9.45
C THR A 42 2.32 -2.05 10.03
N SER A 43 3.17 -2.72 9.25
CA SER A 43 4.49 -3.13 9.73
C SER A 43 5.39 -1.93 10.07
N GLN A 44 5.32 -0.84 9.30
CA GLN A 44 6.09 0.37 9.60
C GLN A 44 5.57 1.06 10.87
N SER A 45 4.25 1.18 11.01
CA SER A 45 3.58 1.70 12.21
C SER A 45 3.94 0.90 13.46
N GLU A 46 3.94 -0.43 13.38
CA GLU A 46 4.29 -1.30 14.50
C GLU A 46 5.76 -1.14 14.90
N TYR A 47 6.66 -1.03 13.91
CA TYR A 47 8.08 -0.80 14.16
C TYR A 47 8.34 0.54 14.83
N GLU A 48 7.71 1.63 14.36
CA GLU A 48 7.81 2.96 14.97
C GLU A 48 7.29 2.95 16.42
N ARG A 49 6.17 2.25 16.67
CA ARG A 49 5.63 2.07 18.03
C ARG A 49 6.62 1.36 18.96
N ILE A 50 7.28 0.30 18.49
CA ILE A 50 8.29 -0.44 19.26
C ILE A 50 9.48 0.46 19.61
N LEU A 51 9.95 1.27 18.64
CA LEU A 51 11.04 2.22 18.89
C LEU A 51 10.67 3.28 19.93
N GLU A 52 9.44 3.79 19.90
CA GLU A 52 8.98 4.76 20.89
C GLU A 52 8.90 4.14 22.29
N MET A 53 8.42 2.90 22.41
CA MET A 53 8.42 2.16 23.67
C MET A 53 9.84 1.95 24.20
N ALA A 54 10.79 1.57 23.35
CA ALA A 54 12.18 1.39 23.74
C ALA A 54 12.82 2.70 24.23
N ARG A 55 12.51 3.83 23.58
CA ARG A 55 12.97 5.17 24.01
C ARG A 55 12.39 5.62 25.35
N LYS A 56 11.14 5.26 25.66
CA LYS A 56 10.48 5.62 26.94
C LYS A 56 10.92 4.72 28.11
N ALA A 57 11.45 3.54 27.80
CA ALA A 57 11.94 2.58 28.79
C ALA A 57 13.43 2.77 29.15
N ALA A 58 14.13 3.68 28.47
CA ALA A 58 15.51 4.09 28.72
C ALA A 58 15.54 5.42 29.49
#